data_AF-A0A8T5SFG6-F1
#
_entry.id   AF-A0A8T5SFG6-F1
#
_cell.length_a   1.000
_cell.length_b   1.000
_cell.length_c   1.000
_cell.angle_alpha   90.00
_cell.angle_beta   90.00
_cell.angle_gamma   90.00
#
_symmetry.space_group_name_H-M   'P 1'
#
loop_
_entity.id
_entity.type
_entity.pdbx_description
1 polymer ?
#
loop_
_entity_poly.entity_id
_entity_poly.type
_entity_poly.pdbx_seq_one_letter_code
_entity_poly.pdbx_strand_id
1 'polypeptide(L)'
;MQLLTKWGIVILSILLGLSGLTYYMWFAEIFGDFFLFSWHIDYDILLLIFIIIHVGVGFKFYLTRKRIKHWGYDISIGLLILSLTITVISINYPPILGPNVVTIGNTRYSYDSAEVNTTRPDLFQNESFSVFDILVHLNSIGEINLTYHFNLSLNTHVIDSLNGEQDWWYYVFYDGGYPNEPNVHRMDHYPWKPGTTIKIYHENPVYIDEIYSSFEEEVIRLASNNGTIIIPTVTINGSSFNVEFYNISITPHNIRNDTLQNDVITALDVIMTLGDLGNITYELKWIKSFSRARYVYSYFVNEINSDEAVGRCGWLYEVGDADFIYPGPNYIFLAADERILTSPENLRFFWDCL
;
A
#
# COMPACT_ATOMS: atom_id res chain seq x y z
N MET A 1 -28.88 -36.67 12.76
CA MET A 1 -28.07 -35.80 11.87
C MET A 1 -28.74 -34.46 11.60
N GLN A 2 -29.95 -34.40 11.02
CA GLN A 2 -30.62 -33.12 10.70
C GLN A 2 -30.90 -32.22 11.93
N LEU A 3 -31.22 -32.81 13.08
CA LEU A 3 -31.38 -32.07 14.35
C LEU A 3 -30.07 -31.41 14.79
N LEU A 4 -28.95 -32.13 14.69
CA LEU A 4 -27.62 -31.63 15.03
C LEU A 4 -27.22 -30.49 14.10
N THR A 5 -27.41 -30.66 12.79
CA THR A 5 -27.04 -29.60 11.83
C THR A 5 -27.93 -28.37 11.96
N LYS A 6 -29.21 -28.53 12.27
CA LYS A 6 -30.11 -27.41 12.58
C LYS A 6 -29.61 -26.58 13.77
N TRP A 7 -29.26 -27.23 14.88
CA TRP A 7 -28.75 -26.54 16.05
C TRP A 7 -27.38 -25.91 15.79
N GLY A 8 -26.51 -26.58 15.04
CA GLY A 8 -25.23 -26.00 14.61
C GLY A 8 -25.39 -24.71 13.83
N ILE A 9 -26.32 -24.65 12.86
CA ILE A 9 -26.65 -23.42 12.10
C ILE A 9 -27.08 -22.31 13.05
N VAL A 10 -28.03 -22.59 13.95
CA VAL A 10 -28.55 -21.58 14.89
C VAL A 10 -27.44 -21.05 15.80
N ILE A 11 -26.62 -21.93 16.37
CA ILE A 11 -25.52 -21.55 17.26
C ILE A 11 -24.50 -20.69 16.51
N LEU A 12 -24.07 -21.12 15.31
CA LEU A 12 -23.07 -20.40 14.53
C LEU A 12 -23.60 -19.05 14.02
N SER A 13 -24.87 -18.95 13.64
CA SER A 13 -25.49 -17.66 13.31
C SER A 13 -25.54 -16.70 14.51
N ILE A 14 -25.77 -17.21 15.72
CA ILE A 14 -25.70 -16.41 16.95
C ILE A 14 -24.26 -15.96 17.19
N LEU A 15 -23.28 -16.85 17.09
CA LEU A 15 -21.86 -16.52 17.29
C LEU A 15 -21.35 -15.49 16.27
N LEU A 16 -21.75 -15.60 15.01
CA LEU A 16 -21.45 -14.62 13.96
C LEU A 16 -22.09 -13.26 14.25
N GLY A 17 -23.34 -13.25 14.72
CA GLY A 17 -23.99 -12.02 15.17
C GLY A 17 -23.27 -11.37 16.35
N LEU A 18 -22.85 -12.17 17.33
CA LEU A 18 -22.11 -11.70 18.51
C LEU A 18 -20.72 -11.18 18.14
N SER A 19 -19.99 -11.83 17.23
CA SER A 19 -18.68 -11.33 16.79
C SER A 19 -18.79 -9.99 16.06
N GLY A 20 -19.84 -9.78 15.26
CA GLY A 20 -20.12 -8.49 14.62
C GLY A 20 -20.49 -7.36 15.59
N LEU A 21 -20.97 -7.68 16.79
CA LEU A 21 -21.31 -6.69 17.81
C LEU A 21 -20.10 -6.11 18.56
N THR A 22 -18.91 -6.69 18.40
CA THR A 22 -17.68 -6.20 19.07
C THR A 22 -17.28 -4.78 18.71
N TYR A 23 -17.75 -4.25 17.57
CA TYR A 23 -17.56 -2.84 17.21
C TYR A 23 -18.40 -1.86 18.02
N TYR A 24 -19.37 -2.33 18.81
CA TYR A 24 -20.16 -1.47 19.68
C TYR A 24 -19.52 -1.40 21.08
N MET A 25 -19.19 -0.19 21.52
CA MET A 25 -18.51 0.08 22.80
C MET A 25 -19.19 -0.59 24.00
N TRP A 26 -20.53 -0.51 24.10
CA TRP A 26 -21.29 -1.12 25.20
C TRP A 26 -21.17 -2.66 25.22
N PHE A 27 -20.99 -3.30 24.07
CA PHE A 27 -20.87 -4.75 23.97
C PHE A 27 -19.45 -5.19 24.36
N ALA A 28 -18.44 -4.46 23.89
CA ALA A 28 -17.03 -4.66 24.27
C ALA A 28 -16.81 -4.49 25.78
N GLU A 29 -17.47 -3.52 26.42
CA GLU A 29 -17.39 -3.32 27.88
C GLU A 29 -17.92 -4.52 28.70
N ILE A 30 -18.94 -5.23 28.21
CA ILE A 30 -19.55 -6.35 28.93
C ILE A 30 -18.81 -7.67 28.68
N PHE A 31 -18.38 -7.92 27.44
CA PHE A 31 -17.86 -9.21 27.02
C PHE A 31 -16.35 -9.23 26.76
N GLY A 32 -15.68 -8.07 26.77
CA GLY A 32 -14.27 -7.95 26.43
C GLY A 32 -13.94 -8.61 25.09
N ASP A 33 -12.81 -9.32 25.05
CA ASP A 33 -12.31 -10.02 23.87
C ASP A 33 -12.89 -11.43 23.69
N PHE A 34 -13.98 -11.78 24.37
CA PHE A 34 -14.52 -13.14 24.33
C PHE A 34 -15.06 -13.54 22.94
N PHE A 35 -15.49 -12.58 22.12
CA PHE A 35 -16.01 -12.80 20.77
C PHE A 35 -15.18 -12.04 19.72
N LEU A 36 -13.87 -12.29 19.63
CA LEU A 36 -12.99 -11.60 18.69
C LEU A 36 -13.59 -11.56 17.28
N PHE A 37 -13.60 -10.37 16.67
CA PHE A 37 -14.11 -10.21 15.30
C PHE A 37 -13.36 -11.15 14.35
N SER A 38 -12.06 -11.36 14.52
CA SER A 38 -11.26 -12.28 13.68
C SER A 38 -11.82 -13.71 13.59
N TRP A 39 -12.59 -14.18 14.59
CA TRP A 39 -13.21 -15.50 14.59
C TRP A 39 -14.44 -15.60 13.66
N HIS A 40 -14.95 -14.49 13.12
CA HIS A 40 -16.08 -14.51 12.19
C HIS A 40 -15.78 -15.38 10.96
N ILE A 41 -14.54 -15.41 10.49
CA ILE A 41 -14.10 -16.23 9.36
C ILE A 41 -14.32 -17.71 9.65
N ASP A 42 -13.87 -18.19 10.81
CA ASP A 42 -14.05 -19.58 11.22
C ASP A 42 -15.54 -19.93 11.39
N TYR A 43 -16.32 -19.01 11.96
CA TYR A 43 -17.77 -19.19 12.12
C TYR A 43 -18.51 -19.23 10.79
N ASP A 44 -18.14 -18.39 9.82
CA ASP A 44 -18.72 -18.37 8.48
C ASP A 44 -18.45 -19.68 7.74
N ILE A 45 -17.20 -20.17 7.78
CA ILE A 45 -16.81 -21.45 7.18
C ILE A 45 -17.61 -22.59 7.80
N LEU A 46 -17.64 -22.67 9.14
CA LEU A 46 -18.39 -23.71 9.84
C LEU A 46 -19.89 -23.60 9.55
N LEU A 47 -20.48 -22.41 9.57
CA LEU A 47 -21.89 -22.19 9.32
C LEU A 47 -22.27 -22.70 7.92
N LEU A 48 -21.42 -22.40 6.94
CA LEU A 48 -21.61 -22.81 5.56
C LEU A 48 -21.50 -24.32 5.38
N ILE A 49 -20.53 -24.97 6.02
CA ILE A 49 -20.43 -26.44 6.07
C ILE A 49 -21.72 -27.04 6.67
N PHE A 50 -22.21 -26.49 7.78
CA PHE A 50 -23.41 -26.96 8.44
C PHE A 50 -24.67 -26.78 7.57
N ILE A 51 -24.80 -25.66 6.85
CA ILE A 51 -25.88 -25.41 5.88
C ILE A 51 -25.81 -26.44 4.74
N ILE A 52 -24.63 -26.67 4.15
CA ILE A 52 -24.43 -27.64 3.07
C ILE A 52 -24.88 -29.04 3.51
N ILE A 53 -24.43 -29.48 4.69
CA ILE A 53 -24.83 -30.79 5.23
C ILE A 53 -26.33 -30.83 5.53
N HIS A 54 -26.90 -29.77 6.11
CA HIS A 54 -28.32 -29.71 6.43
C HIS A 54 -29.21 -29.81 5.19
N VAL A 55 -28.89 -29.05 4.15
CA VAL A 55 -29.58 -29.07 2.86
C VAL A 55 -29.43 -30.44 2.20
N GLY A 56 -28.22 -30.99 2.15
CA GLY A 56 -27.97 -32.32 1.56
C GLY A 56 -28.76 -33.44 2.24
N VAL A 57 -28.77 -33.46 3.58
CA VAL A 57 -29.54 -34.45 4.36
C VAL A 57 -31.04 -34.26 4.17
N GLY A 58 -31.54 -33.02 4.27
CA GLY A 58 -32.96 -32.71 4.11
C GLY A 58 -33.49 -33.08 2.71
N PHE A 59 -32.70 -32.77 1.69
CA PHE A 59 -33.03 -33.12 0.31
C PHE A 59 -33.04 -34.64 0.09
N LYS A 60 -32.09 -35.39 0.64
CA LYS A 60 -32.11 -36.87 0.62
C LYS A 60 -33.39 -37.44 1.23
N PHE A 61 -33.82 -36.94 2.39
CA PHE A 61 -35.07 -37.37 3.03
C PHE A 61 -36.30 -37.04 2.18
N TYR A 62 -36.36 -35.83 1.60
CA TYR A 62 -37.45 -35.43 0.70
C TYR A 62 -37.57 -36.38 -0.49
N LEU A 63 -36.45 -36.71 -1.14
CA LEU A 63 -36.43 -37.60 -2.30
C LEU A 63 -36.82 -39.04 -1.94
N THR A 64 -36.33 -39.55 -0.80
CA THR A 64 -36.68 -40.89 -0.30
C THR A 64 -38.18 -41.01 -0.09
N ARG A 65 -38.83 -39.96 0.45
CA ARG A 65 -40.28 -39.93 0.65
C ARG A 65 -41.06 -39.89 -0.66
N LYS A 66 -40.51 -39.30 -1.72
CA LYS A 66 -41.14 -39.21 -3.06
C LYS A 66 -40.87 -40.44 -3.95
N ARG A 67 -40.12 -41.44 -3.48
CA ARG A 67 -39.80 -42.70 -4.20
C ARG A 67 -39.19 -42.49 -5.59
N ILE A 68 -38.42 -41.42 -5.77
CA ILE A 68 -37.82 -41.11 -7.07
C ILE A 68 -36.50 -41.90 -7.22
N LYS A 69 -36.27 -42.55 -8.37
CA LYS A 69 -35.13 -43.46 -8.61
C LYS A 69 -33.78 -42.74 -8.52
N HIS A 70 -32.81 -43.41 -7.88
CA HIS A 70 -31.65 -42.84 -7.19
C HIS A 70 -30.56 -42.14 -8.03
N TRP A 71 -30.28 -42.55 -9.26
CA TRP A 71 -28.99 -42.20 -9.90
C TRP A 71 -28.84 -40.72 -10.32
N GLY A 72 -29.85 -40.10 -10.91
CA GLY A 72 -29.76 -38.69 -11.33
C GLY A 72 -29.72 -37.69 -10.16
N TYR A 73 -30.18 -38.10 -8.98
CA TYR A 73 -30.28 -37.25 -7.80
C TYR A 73 -29.00 -37.23 -6.98
N ASP A 74 -28.34 -38.38 -6.86
CA ASP A 74 -27.04 -38.44 -6.17
C ASP A 74 -26.02 -37.55 -6.92
N ILE A 75 -26.11 -37.47 -8.25
CA ILE A 75 -25.32 -36.56 -9.09
C ILE A 75 -25.69 -35.10 -8.82
N SER A 76 -26.98 -34.73 -8.76
CA SER A 76 -27.39 -33.33 -8.54
C SER A 76 -27.04 -32.81 -7.14
N ILE A 77 -27.12 -33.67 -6.11
CA ILE A 77 -26.64 -33.35 -4.76
C ILE A 77 -25.13 -33.16 -4.77
N GLY A 78 -24.39 -34.07 -5.42
CA GLY A 78 -22.94 -33.95 -5.56
C GLY A 78 -22.53 -32.65 -6.23
N LEU A 79 -23.21 -32.28 -7.33
CA LEU A 79 -22.96 -31.02 -8.04
C LEU A 79 -23.33 -29.78 -7.23
N LEU A 80 -24.41 -29.82 -6.44
CA LEU A 80 -24.79 -28.71 -5.56
C LEU A 80 -23.76 -28.52 -4.44
N ILE A 81 -23.32 -29.60 -3.79
CA ILE A 81 -22.29 -29.55 -2.75
C ILE A 81 -20.97 -29.04 -3.34
N LEU A 82 -20.58 -29.56 -4.51
CA LEU A 82 -19.37 -29.10 -5.22
C LEU A 82 -19.47 -27.62 -5.59
N SER A 83 -20.60 -27.16 -6.12
CA SER A 83 -20.85 -25.76 -6.47
C SER A 83 -20.80 -24.84 -5.25
N LEU A 84 -21.43 -25.23 -4.14
CA LEU A 84 -21.36 -24.48 -2.88
C LEU A 84 -19.93 -24.44 -2.35
N THR A 85 -19.18 -25.55 -2.43
CA THR A 85 -17.78 -25.62 -2.02
C THR A 85 -16.90 -24.71 -2.88
N ILE A 86 -17.07 -24.74 -4.20
CA ILE A 86 -16.39 -23.83 -5.13
C ILE A 86 -16.75 -22.38 -4.80
N THR A 87 -18.02 -22.09 -4.49
CA THR A 87 -18.47 -20.75 -4.10
C THR A 87 -17.77 -20.32 -2.80
N VAL A 88 -17.66 -21.18 -1.78
CA VAL A 88 -16.91 -20.89 -0.53
C VAL A 88 -15.45 -20.56 -0.82
N ILE A 89 -14.80 -21.36 -1.67
CA ILE A 89 -13.39 -21.16 -2.05
C ILE A 89 -13.26 -19.88 -2.91
N SER A 90 -14.32 -19.49 -3.61
CA SER A 90 -14.37 -18.29 -4.46
C SER A 90 -14.82 -17.03 -3.71
N ILE A 91 -15.36 -17.16 -2.48
CA ILE A 91 -15.55 -16.01 -1.60
C ILE A 91 -14.15 -15.52 -1.29
N ASN A 92 -13.82 -14.32 -1.80
CA ASN A 92 -12.54 -13.65 -1.63
C ASN A 92 -12.17 -13.62 -0.15
N TYR A 93 -11.38 -14.59 0.30
CA TYR A 93 -10.63 -14.42 1.54
C TYR A 93 -9.84 -13.12 1.38
N PRO A 94 -9.85 -12.24 2.38
CA PRO A 94 -8.89 -11.14 2.38
C PRO A 94 -7.53 -11.80 2.16
N PRO A 95 -6.76 -11.34 1.16
CA PRO A 95 -5.52 -11.97 0.81
C PRO A 95 -4.71 -12.12 2.09
N ILE A 96 -4.31 -13.34 2.43
CA ILE A 96 -3.41 -13.57 3.56
C ILE A 96 -2.22 -12.66 3.29
N LEU A 97 -2.07 -11.62 4.11
CA LEU A 97 -0.92 -10.75 4.06
C LEU A 97 0.28 -11.67 4.18
N GLY A 98 1.09 -11.71 3.11
CA GLY A 98 2.36 -12.42 3.18
C GLY A 98 3.15 -11.90 4.37
N PRO A 99 4.04 -12.71 4.97
CA PRO A 99 4.85 -12.22 6.07
C PRO A 99 5.57 -10.93 5.64
N ASN A 100 5.49 -9.91 6.49
CA ASN A 100 6.23 -8.67 6.33
C ASN A 100 7.72 -8.99 6.44
N VAL A 101 8.45 -8.86 5.32
CA VAL A 101 9.85 -9.29 5.22
C VAL A 101 10.69 -8.19 4.57
N VAL A 102 11.86 -7.94 5.16
CA VAL A 102 12.95 -7.18 4.55
C VAL A 102 14.13 -8.11 4.30
N THR A 103 14.80 -7.94 3.17
CA THR A 103 16.02 -8.67 2.84
C THR A 103 17.21 -7.73 3.01
N ILE A 104 18.21 -8.10 3.80
CA ILE A 104 19.44 -7.32 3.98
C ILE A 104 20.60 -8.19 3.50
N GLY A 105 21.24 -7.78 2.40
CA GLY A 105 22.17 -8.64 1.67
C GLY A 105 21.49 -9.93 1.22
N ASN A 106 21.88 -11.06 1.81
CA ASN A 106 21.31 -12.39 1.54
C ASN A 106 20.40 -12.92 2.66
N THR A 107 20.21 -12.17 3.74
CA THR A 107 19.45 -12.60 4.91
C THR A 107 18.05 -11.98 4.89
N ARG A 108 17.04 -12.78 5.25
CA ARG A 108 15.64 -12.32 5.33
C ARG A 108 15.25 -12.17 6.80
N TYR A 109 14.66 -11.03 7.12
CA TYR A 109 14.16 -10.69 8.43
C TYR A 109 12.65 -10.46 8.37
N SER A 110 11.93 -11.04 9.32
CA SER A 110 10.50 -10.79 9.48
C SER A 110 10.28 -9.73 10.55
N TYR A 111 9.22 -8.94 10.42
CA TYR A 111 8.82 -7.95 11.42
C TYR A 111 7.29 -7.92 11.54
N ASP A 112 6.78 -7.41 12.66
CA ASP A 112 5.36 -7.05 12.78
C ASP A 112 5.22 -5.56 12.48
N SER A 113 4.43 -5.22 11.46
CA SER A 113 4.20 -3.81 11.09
C SER A 113 3.47 -3.03 12.20
N ALA A 114 2.70 -3.71 13.05
CA ALA A 114 1.99 -3.06 14.16
C ALA A 114 2.94 -2.61 15.29
N GLU A 115 4.18 -3.12 15.31
CA GLU A 115 5.19 -2.78 16.32
C GLU A 115 6.23 -1.76 15.81
N VAL A 116 6.10 -1.30 14.55
CA VAL A 116 7.00 -0.31 13.95
C VAL A 116 6.51 1.09 14.31
N ASN A 117 7.39 1.88 14.92
CA ASN A 117 7.15 3.29 15.22
C ASN A 117 7.92 4.17 14.24
N THR A 118 7.33 5.31 13.85
CA THR A 118 8.02 6.23 12.95
C THR A 118 9.11 7.05 13.65
N THR A 119 10.24 7.23 12.97
CA THR A 119 11.30 8.19 13.32
C THR A 119 11.07 9.58 12.72
N ARG A 120 10.04 9.74 11.88
CA ARG A 120 9.64 11.00 11.22
C ARG A 120 8.21 11.38 11.60
N PRO A 121 7.93 11.67 12.89
CA PRO A 121 6.60 12.11 13.32
C PRO A 121 6.20 13.47 12.74
N ASP A 122 7.15 14.21 12.15
CA ASP A 122 6.92 15.41 11.35
C ASP A 122 6.33 15.11 9.96
N LEU A 123 6.52 13.89 9.44
CA LEU A 123 6.01 13.48 8.13
C LEU A 123 4.83 12.53 8.20
N PHE A 124 4.83 11.58 9.13
CA PHE A 124 3.83 10.50 9.18
C PHE A 124 2.85 10.66 10.35
N GLN A 125 1.59 10.29 10.10
CA GLN A 125 0.57 10.13 11.14
C GLN A 125 0.93 8.99 12.10
N ASN A 126 0.24 8.95 13.24
CA ASN A 126 0.33 7.79 14.12
C ASN A 126 -0.07 6.51 13.35
N GLU A 127 0.59 5.39 13.65
CA GLU A 127 0.42 4.09 12.95
C GLU A 127 0.90 4.07 11.48
N SER A 128 1.38 5.20 10.96
CA SER A 128 2.07 5.29 9.66
C SER A 128 3.58 5.43 9.87
N PHE A 129 4.36 4.83 8.99
CA PHE A 129 5.81 4.82 9.08
C PHE A 129 6.46 4.63 7.71
N SER A 130 7.75 4.93 7.64
CA SER A 130 8.57 4.81 6.44
C SER A 130 9.26 3.45 6.33
N VAL A 131 9.79 3.14 5.15
CA VAL A 131 10.62 1.95 4.93
C VAL A 131 11.85 1.93 5.85
N PHE A 132 12.43 3.10 6.15
CA PHE A 132 13.56 3.23 7.06
C PHE A 132 13.23 2.79 8.49
N ASP A 133 12.01 3.08 8.96
CA ASP A 133 11.56 2.77 10.32
C ASP A 133 11.56 1.26 10.61
N ILE A 134 11.47 0.41 9.59
CA ILE A 134 11.58 -1.04 9.71
C ILE A 134 12.99 -1.45 10.14
N LEU A 135 14.04 -0.80 9.62
CA LEU A 135 15.41 -1.07 10.03
C LEU A 135 15.63 -0.63 11.49
N VAL A 136 15.06 0.51 11.87
CA VAL A 136 15.11 0.99 13.25
C VAL A 136 14.42 0.02 14.20
N HIS A 137 13.25 -0.50 13.82
CA HIS A 137 12.52 -1.51 14.59
C HIS A 137 13.35 -2.79 14.73
N LEU A 138 13.88 -3.36 13.63
CA LEU A 138 14.72 -4.56 13.68
C LEU A 138 15.96 -4.39 14.57
N ASN A 139 16.57 -3.20 14.55
CA ASN A 139 17.68 -2.88 15.45
C ASN A 139 17.22 -2.83 16.92
N SER A 140 16.05 -2.26 17.19
CA SER A 140 15.52 -2.14 18.56
C SER A 140 15.24 -3.49 19.23
N ILE A 141 14.89 -4.52 18.43
CA ILE A 141 14.67 -5.89 18.90
C ILE A 141 15.93 -6.77 18.83
N GLY A 142 17.07 -6.22 18.37
CA GLY A 142 18.36 -6.90 18.34
C GLY A 142 18.57 -7.88 17.17
N GLU A 143 17.76 -7.81 16.13
CA GLU A 143 17.89 -8.67 14.92
C GLU A 143 19.00 -8.19 13.98
N ILE A 144 19.28 -6.89 13.99
CA ILE A 144 20.39 -6.25 13.26
C ILE A 144 21.13 -5.25 14.15
N ASN A 145 22.33 -4.87 13.76
CA ASN A 145 23.07 -3.77 14.37
C ASN A 145 23.10 -2.58 13.42
N LEU A 146 22.26 -1.57 13.67
CA LEU A 146 22.13 -0.36 12.86
C LEU A 146 22.70 0.84 13.61
N THR A 147 23.67 1.51 13.00
CA THR A 147 24.11 2.86 13.40
C THR A 147 23.65 3.85 12.34
N TYR A 148 22.98 4.91 12.78
CA TYR A 148 22.40 5.91 11.90
C TYR A 148 22.28 7.25 12.62
N HIS A 149 22.12 8.32 11.86
CA HIS A 149 21.82 9.65 12.38
C HIS A 149 20.89 10.41 11.43
N PHE A 150 20.18 11.40 11.96
CA PHE A 150 19.45 12.35 11.11
C PHE A 150 20.40 13.45 10.64
N ASN A 151 20.52 13.63 9.34
CA ASN A 151 21.35 14.68 8.74
C ASN A 151 20.47 15.85 8.29
N LEU A 152 20.57 16.99 8.99
CA LEU A 152 19.78 18.18 8.70
C LEU A 152 20.05 18.77 7.32
N SER A 153 21.27 18.67 6.80
CA SER A 153 21.62 19.19 5.47
C SER A 153 21.01 18.36 4.35
N LEU A 154 20.68 17.09 4.60
CA LEU A 154 20.05 16.18 3.64
C LEU A 154 18.54 16.01 3.90
N ASN A 155 18.07 16.45 5.06
CA ASN A 155 16.73 16.25 5.60
C ASN A 155 16.29 14.77 5.57
N THR A 156 17.19 13.86 5.96
CA THR A 156 16.94 12.41 5.96
C THR A 156 17.81 11.71 6.99
N HIS A 157 17.41 10.49 7.38
CA HIS A 157 18.26 9.57 8.12
C HIS A 157 19.29 8.90 7.21
N VAL A 158 20.56 8.98 7.61
CA VAL A 158 21.70 8.35 6.94
C VAL A 158 22.11 7.10 7.70
N ILE A 159 22.32 5.99 6.98
CA ILE A 159 22.84 4.74 7.54
C ILE A 159 24.37 4.85 7.59
N ASP A 160 24.92 5.00 8.80
CA ASP A 160 26.38 5.05 9.01
C ASP A 160 27.00 3.65 8.93
N SER A 161 26.30 2.66 9.49
CA SER A 161 26.64 1.25 9.33
C SER A 161 25.45 0.33 9.59
N LEU A 162 25.42 -0.80 8.88
CA LEU A 162 24.49 -1.89 9.11
C LEU A 162 25.29 -3.19 9.21
N ASN A 163 25.18 -3.84 10.36
CA ASN A 163 25.98 -5.01 10.76
C ASN A 163 27.51 -4.78 10.67
N GLY A 164 27.95 -3.54 10.90
CA GLY A 164 29.37 -3.16 10.86
C GLY A 164 29.91 -2.85 9.46
N GLU A 165 29.07 -2.89 8.43
CA GLU A 165 29.43 -2.54 7.04
C GLU A 165 28.77 -1.22 6.64
N GLN A 166 29.35 -0.50 5.68
CA GLN A 166 28.90 0.82 5.19
C GLN A 166 28.28 0.70 3.80
N ASP A 167 27.92 1.85 3.19
CA ASP A 167 27.51 1.95 1.77
C ASP A 167 26.23 1.17 1.43
N TRP A 168 25.26 1.21 2.33
CA TRP A 168 23.97 0.55 2.17
C TRP A 168 22.95 1.45 1.47
N TRP A 169 22.33 0.90 0.43
CA TRP A 169 21.17 1.48 -0.23
C TRP A 169 20.00 0.48 -0.30
N TYR A 170 18.93 0.81 -1.01
CA TYR A 170 17.73 0.01 -1.01
C TYR A 170 16.97 -0.04 -2.33
N TYR A 171 16.38 -1.20 -2.57
CA TYR A 171 15.26 -1.37 -3.49
C TYR A 171 14.00 -1.55 -2.67
N VAL A 172 12.94 -0.88 -3.09
CA VAL A 172 11.60 -1.06 -2.56
C VAL A 172 10.62 -1.15 -3.70
N PHE A 173 9.63 -2.03 -3.57
CA PHE A 173 8.50 -2.07 -4.49
C PHE A 173 7.28 -2.62 -3.76
N TYR A 174 6.12 -2.05 -4.04
CA TYR A 174 4.85 -2.53 -3.51
C TYR A 174 4.39 -3.80 -4.22
N ASP A 175 3.30 -4.40 -3.70
CA ASP A 175 2.66 -5.54 -4.36
C ASP A 175 2.37 -5.19 -5.82
N GLY A 176 2.81 -6.03 -6.76
CA GLY A 176 2.69 -5.78 -8.21
C GLY A 176 3.75 -4.86 -8.83
N GLY A 177 4.66 -4.28 -8.05
CA GLY A 177 5.80 -3.49 -8.56
C GLY A 177 6.95 -4.35 -9.13
N TYR A 178 7.99 -3.68 -9.63
CA TYR A 178 9.13 -4.34 -10.28
C TYR A 178 10.24 -4.72 -9.29
N PRO A 179 10.73 -5.98 -9.30
CA PRO A 179 11.85 -6.37 -8.46
C PRO A 179 13.14 -5.60 -8.79
N ASN A 180 13.81 -5.10 -7.75
CA ASN A 180 15.03 -4.30 -7.86
C ASN A 180 14.83 -3.00 -8.66
N GLU A 181 13.69 -2.34 -8.50
CA GLU A 181 13.47 -0.99 -9.04
C GLU A 181 14.46 -0.01 -8.40
N PRO A 182 15.42 0.54 -9.17
CA PRO A 182 16.35 1.51 -8.64
C PRO A 182 15.59 2.78 -8.27
N ASN A 183 15.94 3.35 -7.13
CA ASN A 183 15.32 4.59 -6.67
C ASN A 183 16.36 5.45 -5.95
N VAL A 184 16.24 6.77 -6.11
CA VAL A 184 17.02 7.77 -5.37
C VAL A 184 16.13 8.52 -4.38
N HIS A 185 15.08 7.86 -3.87
CA HIS A 185 14.21 8.48 -2.87
C HIS A 185 14.86 8.42 -1.49
N ARG A 186 14.49 9.36 -0.61
CA ARG A 186 14.87 9.27 0.81
C ARG A 186 14.13 8.09 1.43
N MET A 187 14.87 7.15 2.02
CA MET A 187 14.28 5.92 2.59
C MET A 187 13.28 6.24 3.71
N ASP A 188 13.55 7.28 4.50
CA ASP A 188 12.68 7.75 5.58
C ASP A 188 11.54 8.67 5.08
N HIS A 189 11.45 8.93 3.78
CA HIS A 189 10.30 9.57 3.12
C HIS A 189 9.46 8.56 2.33
N TYR A 190 9.86 7.29 2.27
CA TYR A 190 9.15 6.25 1.52
C TYR A 190 8.10 5.59 2.42
N PRO A 191 6.78 5.86 2.29
CA PRO A 191 5.78 5.24 3.15
C PRO A 191 5.77 3.73 2.99
N TRP A 192 5.66 3.00 4.09
CA TRP A 192 5.45 1.56 4.03
C TRP A 192 3.97 1.22 3.77
N LYS A 193 3.73 0.11 3.06
CA LYS A 193 2.40 -0.48 2.87
C LYS A 193 2.39 -2.00 3.04
N PRO A 194 1.22 -2.60 3.32
CA PRO A 194 1.09 -4.05 3.29
C PRO A 194 1.49 -4.63 1.93
N GLY A 195 2.29 -5.69 1.93
CA GLY A 195 2.81 -6.33 0.72
C GLY A 195 4.05 -5.66 0.10
N THR A 196 4.61 -4.62 0.73
CA THR A 196 5.89 -4.03 0.32
C THR A 196 7.01 -5.06 0.42
N THR A 197 7.83 -5.17 -0.63
CA THR A 197 9.10 -5.89 -0.59
C THR A 197 10.24 -4.89 -0.49
N ILE A 198 11.12 -5.11 0.49
CA ILE A 198 12.28 -4.25 0.74
C ILE A 198 13.54 -5.10 0.63
N LYS A 199 14.54 -4.59 -0.09
CA LYS A 199 15.85 -5.20 -0.21
C LYS A 199 16.94 -4.15 0.00
N ILE A 200 17.69 -4.30 1.08
CA ILE A 200 18.86 -3.49 1.43
C ILE A 200 20.10 -4.15 0.84
N TYR A 201 20.92 -3.39 0.14
CA TYR A 201 22.05 -3.91 -0.63
C TYR A 201 23.24 -2.94 -0.59
N HIS A 202 24.44 -3.48 -0.86
CA HIS A 202 25.66 -2.68 -1.00
C HIS A 202 25.66 -1.92 -2.32
N GLU A 203 25.84 -0.62 -2.26
CA GLU A 203 25.92 0.25 -3.41
C GLU A 203 27.32 0.87 -3.53
N ASN A 204 27.63 1.38 -4.71
CA ASN A 204 28.86 2.14 -4.91
C ASN A 204 28.83 3.43 -4.06
N PRO A 205 29.82 3.69 -3.19
CA PRO A 205 29.85 4.89 -2.36
C PRO A 205 29.82 6.19 -3.17
N VAL A 206 30.44 6.20 -4.36
CA VAL A 206 30.40 7.38 -5.25
C VAL A 206 28.97 7.67 -5.71
N TYR A 207 28.18 6.64 -5.98
CA TYR A 207 26.78 6.80 -6.38
C TYR A 207 25.90 7.24 -5.20
N ILE A 208 26.16 6.73 -3.99
CA ILE A 208 25.50 7.23 -2.77
C ILE A 208 25.81 8.73 -2.56
N ASP A 209 27.07 9.14 -2.75
CA ASP A 209 27.48 10.55 -2.63
C ASP A 209 26.75 11.44 -3.66
N GLU A 210 26.56 10.95 -4.90
CA GLU A 210 25.76 11.64 -5.92
C GLU A 210 24.29 11.81 -5.48
N ILE A 211 23.68 10.77 -4.91
CA ILE A 211 22.32 10.84 -4.35
C ILE A 211 22.26 11.88 -3.23
N TYR A 212 23.19 11.83 -2.28
CA TYR A 212 23.22 12.77 -1.17
C TYR A 212 23.50 14.21 -1.61
N SER A 213 24.31 14.42 -2.64
CA SER A 213 24.49 15.74 -3.26
C SER A 213 23.15 16.30 -3.74
N SER A 214 22.34 15.49 -4.43
CA SER A 214 21.02 15.94 -4.88
C SER A 214 20.09 16.29 -3.70
N PHE A 215 20.15 15.54 -2.59
CA PHE A 215 19.37 15.83 -1.39
C PHE A 215 19.78 17.15 -0.73
N GLU A 216 21.09 17.42 -0.67
CA GLU A 216 21.62 18.67 -0.14
C GLU A 216 21.13 19.86 -0.98
N GLU A 217 21.15 19.74 -2.30
CA GLU A 217 20.66 20.79 -3.21
C GLU A 217 19.17 21.08 -3.02
N GLU A 218 18.34 20.06 -2.82
CA GLU A 218 16.92 20.26 -2.50
C GLU A 218 16.72 21.01 -1.18
N VAL A 219 17.49 20.70 -0.14
CA VAL A 219 17.40 21.40 1.16
C VAL A 219 17.89 22.84 1.05
N ILE A 220 18.99 23.09 0.33
CA ILE A 220 19.49 24.44 0.06
C ILE A 220 18.45 25.26 -0.70
N ARG A 221 17.83 24.67 -1.73
CA ARG A 221 16.78 25.33 -2.52
C ARG A 221 15.56 25.65 -1.69
N LEU A 222 15.09 24.72 -0.86
CA LEU A 222 13.99 24.94 0.08
C LEU A 222 14.30 26.10 1.04
N ALA A 223 15.50 26.12 1.62
CA ALA A 223 15.94 27.19 2.52
C ALA A 223 16.02 28.55 1.79
N SER A 224 16.52 28.58 0.56
CA SER A 224 16.58 29.81 -0.26
C SER A 224 15.20 30.38 -0.58
N ASN A 225 14.18 29.52 -0.61
CA ASN A 225 12.78 29.87 -0.84
C ASN A 225 12.00 30.07 0.46
N ASN A 226 12.68 30.30 1.59
CA ASN A 226 12.07 30.49 2.91
C ASN A 226 11.11 29.35 3.32
N GLY A 227 11.46 28.11 2.98
CA GLY A 227 10.64 26.93 3.28
C GLY A 227 9.48 26.70 2.31
N THR A 228 9.33 27.51 1.27
CA THR A 228 8.33 27.28 0.21
C THR A 228 8.89 26.34 -0.85
N ILE A 229 8.15 25.28 -1.17
CA ILE A 229 8.52 24.39 -2.28
C ILE A 229 8.19 25.11 -3.59
N ILE A 230 9.25 25.48 -4.33
CA ILE A 230 9.15 26.01 -5.69
C ILE A 230 9.84 25.00 -6.60
N ILE A 231 9.09 24.42 -7.54
CA ILE A 231 9.65 23.51 -8.54
C ILE A 231 10.08 24.34 -9.75
N PRO A 232 11.39 24.38 -10.09
CA PRO A 232 11.90 25.14 -11.22
C PRO A 232 11.21 24.82 -12.54
N THR A 233 11.00 23.53 -12.84
CA THR A 233 10.36 23.08 -14.07
C THR A 233 9.34 21.98 -13.79
N VAL A 234 8.10 22.19 -14.22
CA VAL A 234 7.04 21.18 -14.23
C VAL A 234 6.60 20.92 -15.66
N THR A 235 6.75 19.69 -16.12
CA THR A 235 6.36 19.29 -17.49
C THR A 235 5.16 18.36 -17.44
N ILE A 236 4.16 18.58 -18.30
CA ILE A 236 3.05 17.65 -18.51
C ILE A 236 3.02 17.25 -19.98
N ASN A 237 3.30 15.98 -20.25
CA ASN A 237 3.25 15.39 -21.58
C ASN A 237 2.01 14.50 -21.70
N GLY A 238 0.91 15.06 -22.21
CA GLY A 238 -0.27 14.28 -22.58
C GLY A 238 -0.10 13.56 -23.91
N SER A 239 -1.09 12.72 -24.22
CA SER A 239 -1.27 12.11 -25.55
C SER A 239 -1.62 13.14 -26.63
N SER A 240 -2.31 14.24 -26.26
CA SER A 240 -2.79 15.27 -27.19
C SER A 240 -2.16 16.65 -26.98
N PHE A 241 -1.45 16.87 -25.87
CA PHE A 241 -0.85 18.16 -25.53
C PHE A 241 0.49 18.01 -24.80
N ASN A 242 1.31 19.06 -24.85
CA ASN A 242 2.52 19.16 -24.04
C ASN A 242 2.60 20.59 -23.49
N VAL A 243 2.82 20.73 -22.19
CA VAL A 243 2.94 22.02 -21.52
C VAL A 243 4.08 21.99 -20.51
N GLU A 244 4.72 23.14 -20.35
CA GLU A 244 5.75 23.37 -19.35
C GLU A 244 5.38 24.58 -18.51
N PHE A 245 5.62 24.47 -17.21
CA PHE A 245 5.43 25.51 -16.22
C PHE A 245 6.75 25.75 -15.48
N TYR A 246 7.01 26.99 -15.12
CA TYR A 246 8.28 27.38 -14.50
C TYR A 246 8.06 28.04 -13.15
N ASN A 247 8.92 27.70 -12.19
CA ASN A 247 8.96 28.28 -10.85
C ASN A 247 7.60 28.24 -10.15
N ILE A 248 6.97 27.06 -10.14
CA ILE A 248 5.64 26.89 -9.54
C ILE A 248 5.79 26.68 -8.04
N SER A 249 5.22 27.61 -7.28
CA SER A 249 5.08 27.49 -5.82
C SER A 249 3.96 26.51 -5.50
N ILE A 250 4.30 25.40 -4.85
CA ILE A 250 3.37 24.31 -4.54
C ILE A 250 2.68 24.58 -3.21
N THR A 251 1.38 24.29 -3.16
CA THR A 251 0.55 24.39 -1.95
C THR A 251 0.19 22.99 -1.49
N PRO A 252 0.18 22.69 -0.18
CA PRO A 252 -0.28 21.40 0.31
C PRO A 252 -1.81 21.28 0.20
N HIS A 253 -2.31 20.13 -0.25
CA HIS A 253 -3.76 19.85 -0.28
C HIS A 253 -4.21 18.83 0.78
N ASN A 254 -3.27 18.19 1.49
CA ASN A 254 -3.54 17.32 2.64
C ASN A 254 -4.50 16.15 2.34
N ILE A 255 -4.46 15.64 1.10
CA ILE A 255 -5.36 14.57 0.63
C ILE A 255 -5.10 13.21 1.30
N ARG A 256 -3.91 13.04 1.90
CA ARG A 256 -3.48 11.83 2.61
C ARG A 256 -3.24 12.07 4.09
N ASN A 257 -4.12 12.86 4.72
CA ASN A 257 -4.08 13.14 6.15
C ASN A 257 -4.33 11.89 7.05
N ASP A 258 -4.63 10.74 6.44
CA ASP A 258 -4.67 9.43 7.08
C ASP A 258 -3.27 8.82 7.24
N THR A 259 -2.32 9.18 6.37
CA THR A 259 -0.95 8.62 6.33
C THR A 259 0.11 9.67 6.69
N LEU A 260 -0.05 10.89 6.18
CA LEU A 260 0.91 11.98 6.27
C LEU A 260 0.41 13.08 7.21
N GLN A 261 1.34 13.78 7.85
CA GLN A 261 1.04 14.98 8.61
C GLN A 261 0.43 16.06 7.73
N ASN A 262 -0.30 16.99 8.34
CA ASN A 262 -0.78 18.16 7.62
C ASN A 262 0.42 18.98 7.12
N ASP A 263 0.23 19.62 5.98
CA ASP A 263 1.17 20.47 5.26
C ASP A 263 2.37 19.73 4.64
N VAL A 264 2.37 18.38 4.67
CA VAL A 264 3.31 17.57 3.90
C VAL A 264 2.91 17.62 2.42
N ILE A 265 3.79 18.19 1.60
CA ILE A 265 3.60 18.30 0.16
C ILE A 265 4.08 17.01 -0.53
N THR A 266 3.28 16.54 -1.47
CA THR A 266 3.48 15.35 -2.30
C THR A 266 3.55 15.71 -3.78
N ALA A 267 3.98 14.76 -4.62
CA ALA A 267 4.01 14.95 -6.07
C ALA A 267 2.62 15.23 -6.66
N LEU A 268 1.54 14.71 -6.05
CA LEU A 268 0.18 14.95 -6.54
C LEU A 268 -0.31 16.38 -6.28
N ASP A 269 0.15 17.01 -5.19
CA ASP A 269 -0.17 18.41 -4.88
C ASP A 269 0.26 19.36 -6.01
N VAL A 270 1.25 18.99 -6.84
CA VAL A 270 1.67 19.78 -8.00
C VAL A 270 0.57 19.87 -9.06
N ILE A 271 -0.10 18.75 -9.38
CA ILE A 271 -1.24 18.75 -10.32
C ILE A 271 -2.41 19.55 -9.72
N MET A 272 -2.66 19.38 -8.42
CA MET A 272 -3.74 20.09 -7.74
C MET A 272 -3.49 21.60 -7.69
N THR A 273 -2.26 22.04 -7.37
CA THR A 273 -1.84 23.45 -7.42
C THR A 273 -2.02 24.02 -8.82
N LEU A 274 -1.59 23.31 -9.87
CA LEU A 274 -1.77 23.79 -11.25
C LEU A 274 -3.26 23.92 -11.62
N GLY A 275 -4.11 23.03 -11.10
CA GLY A 275 -5.56 23.14 -11.26
C GLY A 275 -6.16 24.32 -10.52
N ASP A 276 -5.74 24.58 -9.27
CA ASP A 276 -6.17 25.75 -8.49
C ASP A 276 -5.78 27.08 -9.16
N LEU A 277 -4.62 27.10 -9.82
CA LEU A 277 -4.16 28.24 -10.63
C LEU A 277 -4.94 28.40 -11.95
N GLY A 278 -5.79 27.44 -12.32
CA GLY A 278 -6.55 27.44 -13.57
C GLY A 278 -5.72 27.12 -14.82
N ASN A 279 -4.51 26.56 -14.63
CA ASN A 279 -3.60 26.23 -15.73
C ASN A 279 -3.97 24.91 -16.43
N ILE A 280 -4.61 23.99 -15.71
CA ILE A 280 -5.08 22.69 -16.21
C ILE A 280 -6.43 22.35 -15.57
N THR A 281 -7.18 21.43 -16.17
CA THR A 281 -8.22 20.66 -15.46
C THR A 281 -7.68 19.28 -15.12
N TYR A 282 -8.18 18.66 -14.05
CA TYR A 282 -7.77 17.31 -13.68
C TYR A 282 -8.90 16.54 -12.98
N GLU A 283 -8.83 15.20 -13.05
CA GLU A 283 -9.65 14.29 -12.25
C GLU A 283 -8.74 13.32 -11.48
N LEU A 284 -9.04 13.13 -10.19
CA LEU A 284 -8.38 12.13 -9.35
C LEU A 284 -9.31 10.95 -9.13
N LYS A 285 -8.71 9.75 -9.08
CA LYS A 285 -9.43 8.51 -8.81
C LYS A 285 -8.75 7.72 -7.71
N TRP A 286 -9.52 7.33 -6.71
CA TRP A 286 -9.06 6.43 -5.66
C TRP A 286 -8.98 4.99 -6.19
N ILE A 287 -7.79 4.39 -6.11
CA ILE A 287 -7.52 3.04 -6.56
C ILE A 287 -7.14 2.19 -5.35
N LYS A 288 -7.96 1.18 -5.03
CA LYS A 288 -7.68 0.22 -3.94
C LYS A 288 -6.71 -0.88 -4.37
N SER A 289 -6.82 -1.32 -5.61
CA SER A 289 -5.99 -2.36 -6.22
C SER A 289 -5.88 -2.13 -7.73
N PHE A 290 -4.78 -2.58 -8.32
CA PHE A 290 -4.54 -2.48 -9.75
C PHE A 290 -3.81 -3.71 -10.27
N SER A 291 -4.36 -4.38 -11.28
CA SER A 291 -3.76 -5.59 -11.84
C SER A 291 -3.48 -6.66 -10.76
N ARG A 292 -2.21 -6.97 -10.48
CA ARG A 292 -1.77 -7.90 -9.43
C ARG A 292 -1.49 -7.20 -8.09
N ALA A 293 -1.43 -5.87 -8.06
CA ALA A 293 -1.23 -5.08 -6.86
C ALA A 293 -2.51 -5.06 -6.02
N ARG A 294 -2.52 -5.77 -4.88
CA ARG A 294 -3.71 -5.87 -4.02
C ARG A 294 -3.84 -4.69 -3.06
N TYR A 295 -2.73 -4.03 -2.74
CA TYR A 295 -2.65 -2.95 -1.77
C TYR A 295 -2.10 -1.69 -2.42
N VAL A 296 -2.95 -1.04 -3.23
CA VAL A 296 -2.63 0.26 -3.81
C VAL A 296 -3.06 1.36 -2.86
N TYR A 297 -4.36 1.48 -2.57
CA TYR A 297 -4.92 2.48 -1.65
C TYR A 297 -4.31 3.88 -1.81
N SER A 298 -4.41 4.42 -3.02
CA SER A 298 -3.86 5.73 -3.38
C SER A 298 -4.74 6.45 -4.39
N TYR A 299 -4.60 7.78 -4.43
CA TYR A 299 -5.15 8.62 -5.50
C TYR A 299 -4.23 8.62 -6.71
N PHE A 300 -4.82 8.38 -7.88
CA PHE A 300 -4.15 8.48 -9.18
C PHE A 300 -4.77 9.62 -9.98
N VAL A 301 -3.95 10.26 -10.82
CA VAL A 301 -4.45 11.17 -11.84
C VAL A 301 -5.14 10.36 -12.92
N ASN A 302 -6.47 10.48 -13.00
CA ASN A 302 -7.28 9.81 -14.01
C ASN A 302 -7.35 10.64 -15.30
N GLU A 303 -7.41 11.97 -15.20
CA GLU A 303 -7.51 12.85 -16.35
C GLU A 303 -6.70 14.14 -16.11
N ILE A 304 -6.05 14.66 -17.16
CA ILE A 304 -5.57 16.04 -17.23
C ILE A 304 -6.05 16.64 -18.55
N ASN A 305 -6.68 17.82 -18.50
CA ASN A 305 -7.32 18.47 -19.64
C ASN A 305 -8.36 17.57 -20.32
N SER A 306 -8.05 17.01 -21.49
CA SER A 306 -8.92 16.09 -22.24
C SER A 306 -8.37 14.66 -22.34
N ASP A 307 -7.25 14.39 -21.67
CA ASP A 307 -6.52 13.14 -21.78
C ASP A 307 -6.81 12.27 -20.55
N GLU A 308 -7.80 11.39 -20.72
CA GLU A 308 -8.24 10.43 -19.71
C GLU A 308 -7.40 9.13 -19.76
N ALA A 309 -7.16 8.52 -18.60
CA ALA A 309 -6.58 7.20 -18.47
C ALA A 309 -7.56 6.14 -18.98
N VAL A 310 -7.12 5.31 -19.92
CA VAL A 310 -7.94 4.28 -20.57
C VAL A 310 -7.20 2.95 -20.59
N GLY A 311 -7.82 1.92 -20.04
CA GLY A 311 -7.28 0.56 -20.06
C GLY A 311 -5.97 0.44 -19.28
N ARG A 312 -4.85 0.25 -20.01
CA ARG A 312 -3.49 0.18 -19.45
C ARG A 312 -2.68 1.45 -19.67
N CYS A 313 -3.30 2.46 -20.26
CA CYS A 313 -2.67 3.73 -20.51
C CYS A 313 -3.18 4.77 -19.52
N GLY A 314 -2.28 5.63 -19.04
CA GLY A 314 -2.63 6.63 -18.06
C GLY A 314 -1.45 7.50 -17.69
N TRP A 315 -1.63 8.27 -16.62
CA TRP A 315 -0.64 9.23 -16.15
C TRP A 315 0.37 8.57 -15.23
N LEU A 316 1.63 8.68 -15.63
CA LEU A 316 2.82 8.36 -14.86
C LEU A 316 3.52 9.66 -14.47
N TYR A 317 4.48 9.56 -13.54
CA TYR A 317 5.28 10.70 -13.16
C TYR A 317 6.71 10.31 -12.79
N GLU A 318 7.61 11.29 -12.88
CA GLU A 318 8.95 11.25 -12.32
C GLU A 318 9.22 12.56 -11.58
N VAL A 319 10.03 12.51 -10.52
CA VAL A 319 10.39 13.70 -9.74
C VAL A 319 11.75 13.54 -9.09
N GLY A 320 12.57 14.59 -9.16
CA GLY A 320 13.86 14.65 -8.51
C GLY A 320 14.84 15.56 -9.25
N ASP A 321 16.11 15.15 -9.24
CA ASP A 321 17.23 15.82 -9.88
C ASP A 321 17.33 15.46 -11.38
N ALA A 322 17.77 16.39 -12.23
CA ALA A 322 17.95 16.14 -13.66
C ALA A 322 18.99 15.04 -13.97
N ASP A 323 19.91 14.74 -13.05
CA ASP A 323 20.92 13.68 -13.23
C ASP A 323 20.32 12.26 -13.14
N PHE A 324 19.08 12.13 -12.64
CA PHE A 324 18.40 10.85 -12.40
C PHE A 324 17.13 10.63 -13.25
N ILE A 325 17.01 11.31 -14.39
CA ILE A 325 15.82 11.31 -15.27
C ILE A 325 15.52 9.98 -15.98
N TYR A 326 14.26 9.81 -16.42
CA TYR A 326 13.72 8.63 -17.07
C TYR A 326 14.49 8.16 -18.33
N PRO A 327 14.65 6.84 -18.52
CA PRO A 327 14.35 5.76 -17.58
C PRO A 327 15.47 5.67 -16.53
N GLY A 328 15.21 6.24 -15.36
CA GLY A 328 16.19 6.46 -14.30
C GLY A 328 15.51 6.43 -12.93
N PRO A 329 16.29 6.57 -11.86
CA PRO A 329 15.85 6.23 -10.51
C PRO A 329 14.93 7.28 -9.87
N ASN A 330 14.58 8.36 -10.57
CA ASN A 330 13.47 9.25 -10.21
C ASN A 330 12.08 8.69 -10.58
N TYR A 331 12.03 7.75 -11.54
CA TYR A 331 10.81 7.05 -11.92
C TYR A 331 10.66 5.78 -11.08
N ILE A 332 9.75 5.82 -10.11
CA ILE A 332 9.55 4.72 -9.15
C ILE A 332 8.08 4.35 -9.00
N PHE A 333 7.80 3.13 -8.58
CA PHE A 333 6.46 2.58 -8.39
C PHE A 333 5.85 2.99 -7.03
N LEU A 334 5.86 4.31 -6.77
CA LEU A 334 5.20 4.97 -5.64
C LEU A 334 4.08 5.85 -6.20
N ALA A 335 2.92 5.90 -5.55
CA ALA A 335 1.84 6.78 -6.01
C ALA A 335 2.19 8.26 -5.75
N ALA A 336 1.74 9.15 -6.65
CA ALA A 336 2.08 10.57 -6.56
C ALA A 336 1.57 11.23 -5.27
N ASP A 337 0.46 10.73 -4.70
CA ASP A 337 -0.13 11.20 -3.45
C ASP A 337 0.65 10.79 -2.20
N GLU A 338 1.74 10.05 -2.37
CA GLU A 338 2.59 9.53 -1.29
C GLU A 338 4.06 9.87 -1.48
N ARG A 339 4.42 10.40 -2.65
CA ARG A 339 5.76 10.86 -2.94
C ARG A 339 5.98 12.23 -2.30
N ILE A 340 6.45 12.22 -1.05
CA ILE A 340 6.80 13.43 -0.29
C ILE A 340 7.88 14.22 -1.04
N LEU A 341 7.69 15.54 -1.16
CA LEU A 341 8.63 16.46 -1.79
C LEU A 341 9.40 17.28 -0.75
N THR A 342 10.69 17.55 -1.02
CA THR A 342 11.48 18.54 -0.25
C THR A 342 11.62 19.82 -1.04
N SER A 343 12.31 19.79 -2.19
CA SER A 343 12.27 20.85 -3.20
C SER A 343 12.94 20.36 -4.48
N PRO A 344 12.34 19.41 -5.23
CA PRO A 344 12.98 18.81 -6.40
C PRO A 344 13.30 19.86 -7.49
N GLU A 345 14.27 19.56 -8.35
CA GLU A 345 14.62 20.43 -9.48
C GLU A 345 13.59 20.32 -10.62
N ASN A 346 13.10 19.11 -10.86
CA ASN A 346 12.12 18.85 -11.89
C ASN A 346 11.02 17.91 -11.39
N LEU A 347 9.83 18.08 -11.98
CA LEU A 347 8.76 17.09 -11.90
C LEU A 347 8.11 16.98 -13.28
N ARG A 348 7.85 15.76 -13.72
CA ARG A 348 7.20 15.50 -14.99
C ARG A 348 6.07 14.51 -14.82
N PHE A 349 4.87 14.89 -15.26
CA PHE A 349 3.78 13.96 -15.52
C PHE A 349 3.76 13.62 -17.01
N PHE A 350 3.59 12.36 -17.36
CA PHE A 350 3.54 11.93 -18.75
C PHE A 350 2.54 10.80 -18.94
N TRP A 351 1.90 10.80 -20.10
CA TRP A 351 0.95 9.76 -20.49
C TRP A 351 1.70 8.63 -21.19
N ASP A 352 1.50 7.39 -20.72
CA ASP A 352 2.11 6.20 -21.32
C ASP A 352 1.20 4.96 -21.16
N CYS A 353 1.54 3.87 -21.85
CA CYS A 353 0.84 2.59 -21.82
C CYS A 353 1.74 1.44 -21.31
N LEU A 354 1.22 0.65 -20.36
CA LEU A 354 1.89 -0.54 -19.78
C LEU A 354 1.71 -1.84 -20.58
#